data_AF-A0A534ZGN0-F1
#
_entry.id   AF-A0A534ZGN0-F1
#
_cell.length_a   1.000
_cell.length_b   1.000
_cell.length_c   1.000
_cell.angle_alpha   90.00
_cell.angle_beta   90.00
_cell.angle_gamma   90.00
#
_symmetry.space_group_name_H-M   'P 1'
#
loop_
_entity.id
_entity.type
_entity.pdbx_description
1 polymer ?
#
loop_
_entity_poly.entity_id
_entity_poly.type
_entity_poly.pdbx_seq_one_letter_code
_entity_poly.pdbx_strand_id
1 'polypeptide(L)'
;MNGAHRPDGLFVLAGAGVRPAGALGPADIVDVLPTLLALAGEPVPGGLDGRPIAGALAARPRSAPDPLPEAAPGPRPFDAGETRELAARLAALGYL
;
A
#
# COMPACT_ATOMS: atom_id res chain seq x y z
N MET A 1 4.06 -21.57 -16.40
CA MET A 1 4.78 -20.37 -15.91
C MET A 1 4.81 -20.46 -14.39
N ASN A 2 5.98 -20.62 -13.78
CA ASN A 2 6.09 -20.38 -12.34
C ASN A 2 6.09 -18.87 -12.15
N GLY A 3 5.05 -18.33 -11.51
CA GLY A 3 5.03 -16.94 -11.06
C GLY A 3 6.08 -16.76 -9.98
N ALA A 4 7.32 -16.48 -10.37
CA ALA A 4 8.37 -16.15 -9.42
C ALA A 4 8.16 -14.70 -8.97
N HIS A 5 7.58 -14.52 -7.78
CA HIS A 5 7.61 -13.22 -7.11
C HIS A 5 9.08 -12.82 -6.94
N ARG A 6 9.47 -11.72 -7.57
CA ARG A 6 10.79 -11.13 -7.38
C ARG A 6 10.68 -10.00 -6.36
N PRO A 7 11.62 -9.92 -5.41
CA PRO A 7 11.61 -8.82 -4.44
C PRO A 7 11.91 -7.48 -5.09
N ASP A 8 12.73 -7.49 -6.15
CA ASP A 8 13.19 -6.27 -6.82
C ASP A 8 12.37 -5.97 -8.08
N GLY A 9 11.99 -4.69 -8.23
CA GLY A 9 11.31 -4.14 -9.40
C GLY A 9 12.12 -3.05 -10.13
N LEU A 10 11.51 -2.43 -11.14
CA LEU A 10 12.03 -1.24 -11.82
C LEU A 10 11.10 -0.05 -11.54
N PHE A 11 11.69 1.10 -11.24
CA PHE A 11 10.95 2.34 -11.00
C PHE A 11 11.61 3.52 -11.72
N VAL A 12 10.79 4.30 -12.42
CA VAL A 12 11.20 5.50 -13.16
C VAL A 12 10.09 6.56 -13.00
N LEU A 13 10.48 7.80 -12.71
CA LEU A 13 9.57 8.96 -12.68
C LEU A 13 10.06 10.03 -13.66
N ALA A 14 9.12 10.60 -14.42
CA ALA A 14 9.36 11.75 -15.28
C ALA A 14 8.06 12.54 -15.44
N GLY A 15 8.15 13.87 -15.41
CA GLY A 15 6.99 14.73 -15.60
C GLY A 15 7.00 15.93 -14.66
N ALA A 16 5.87 16.65 -14.65
CA ALA A 16 5.67 17.80 -13.77
C ALA A 16 5.82 17.40 -12.29
N GLY A 17 6.46 18.25 -11.49
CA GLY A 17 6.68 18.01 -10.07
C GLY A 17 7.77 16.99 -9.72
N VAL A 18 8.29 16.25 -10.71
CA VAL A 18 9.43 15.34 -10.53
C VAL A 18 10.74 16.12 -10.55
N ARG A 19 11.58 15.90 -9.53
CA ARG A 19 12.92 16.49 -9.45
C ARG A 19 13.87 15.75 -10.41
N PRO A 20 14.69 16.45 -11.22
CA PRO A 20 15.71 15.82 -12.06
C PRO A 20 16.92 15.36 -11.21
N ALA A 21 16.71 14.36 -10.38
CA ALA A 21 17.68 13.88 -9.38
C ALA A 21 18.64 12.82 -9.92
N GLY A 22 18.47 12.36 -11.16
CA GLY A 22 19.23 11.23 -11.71
C GLY A 22 18.86 9.92 -11.00
N ALA A 23 19.88 9.17 -10.57
CA ALA A 23 19.67 7.93 -9.83
C ALA A 23 19.18 8.23 -8.40
N LEU A 24 18.07 7.61 -8.02
CA LEU A 24 17.57 7.61 -6.65
C LEU A 24 18.10 6.39 -5.89
N GLY A 25 18.09 6.47 -4.56
CA GLY A 25 18.30 5.31 -3.71
C GLY A 25 17.17 4.28 -3.81
N PRO A 26 17.28 3.14 -3.12
CA PRO A 26 16.22 2.14 -3.08
C PRO A 26 14.92 2.73 -2.51
N ALA A 27 13.79 2.24 -3.02
CA ALA A 27 12.45 2.61 -2.57
C ALA A 27 11.59 1.35 -2.47
N ASP A 28 10.67 1.34 -1.51
CA ASP A 28 9.74 0.23 -1.33
C ASP A 28 8.49 0.44 -2.20
N ILE A 29 7.85 -0.64 -2.63
CA ILE A 29 6.63 -0.54 -3.45
C ILE A 29 5.50 0.22 -2.74
N VAL A 30 5.47 0.18 -1.40
CA VAL A 30 4.51 0.94 -0.58
C VAL A 30 4.72 2.46 -0.66
N ASP A 31 5.91 2.92 -1.04
CA ASP A 31 6.21 4.36 -1.22
C ASP A 31 5.62 4.92 -2.53
N VAL A 32 5.16 4.06 -3.44
CA VAL A 32 4.64 4.47 -4.76
C VAL A 32 3.36 5.29 -4.61
N LEU A 33 2.37 4.79 -3.88
CA LEU A 33 1.09 5.49 -3.65
C LEU A 33 1.28 6.90 -3.06
N PRO A 34 1.96 7.07 -1.91
CA PRO A 34 2.14 8.41 -1.32
C PRO A 34 2.95 9.34 -2.22
N THR A 35 3.87 8.82 -3.04
CA THR A 35 4.61 9.63 -4.03
C THR A 35 3.69 10.10 -5.17
N LEU A 36 2.81 9.25 -5.68
CA LEU A 36 1.87 9.61 -6.74
C LEU A 36 0.83 10.63 -6.26
N LEU A 37 0.33 10.51 -5.03
CA LEU A 37 -0.55 11.51 -4.42
C LEU A 37 0.14 12.88 -4.35
N ALA A 38 1.39 12.92 -3.88
CA ALA A 38 2.17 14.15 -3.82
C ALA A 38 2.38 14.78 -5.22
N LEU A 39 2.67 13.97 -6.25
CA LEU A 39 2.81 14.43 -7.63
C LEU A 39 1.49 14.92 -8.24
N ALA A 40 0.37 14.31 -7.88
CA ALA A 40 -0.97 14.75 -8.26
C ALA A 40 -1.40 16.04 -7.54
N GLY A 41 -0.60 16.54 -6.59
CA GLY A 41 -0.93 17.68 -5.76
C GLY A 41 -1.91 17.36 -4.63
N GLU A 42 -2.20 16.08 -4.39
CA GLU A 42 -3.09 15.66 -3.31
C GLU A 42 -2.36 15.58 -1.96
N PRO A 43 -3.02 15.91 -0.84
CA PRO A 43 -2.49 15.64 0.49
C PRO A 43 -2.27 14.13 0.71
N VAL A 44 -1.16 13.77 1.33
CA VAL A 44 -0.77 12.38 1.61
C VAL A 44 -1.30 11.97 2.98
N PRO A 45 -2.20 10.96 3.07
CA PRO A 45 -2.70 10.45 4.34
C PRO A 45 -1.60 9.86 5.22
N GLY A 46 -1.70 10.09 6.54
CA GLY A 46 -0.73 9.60 7.51
C GLY A 46 -0.79 8.08 7.79
N GLY A 47 -1.89 7.41 7.44
CA GLY A 47 -2.08 5.97 7.68
C GLY A 47 -1.53 5.05 6.59
N LEU A 48 -0.86 5.58 5.57
CA LEU A 48 -0.23 4.77 4.54
C LEU A 48 1.04 4.09 5.06
N ASP A 49 1.25 2.82 4.69
CA ASP A 49 2.45 2.06 5.07
C ASP A 49 3.76 2.70 4.59
N GLY A 50 3.72 3.33 3.40
CA GLY A 50 4.86 3.99 2.79
C GLY A 50 4.87 5.51 2.97
N ARG A 51 5.94 6.13 2.51
CA ARG A 51 6.14 7.59 2.55
C ARG A 51 6.49 8.13 1.16
N PRO A 52 6.22 9.42 0.87
CA PRO A 52 6.64 9.99 -0.40
C PRO A 52 8.16 9.90 -0.56
N ILE A 53 8.62 9.51 -1.76
CA ILE A 53 10.05 9.48 -2.10
C ILE A 53 10.52 10.92 -2.25
N ALA A 54 10.90 11.55 -1.14
CA ALA A 54 11.24 12.97 -1.09
C ALA A 54 12.34 13.36 -2.10
N GLY A 55 13.26 12.43 -2.39
CA GLY A 55 14.30 12.64 -3.39
C GLY A 55 13.79 12.76 -4.83
N ALA A 56 12.58 12.32 -5.11
CA ALA A 56 11.96 12.40 -6.43
C ALA A 56 11.09 13.64 -6.64
N LEU A 57 10.82 14.43 -5.59
CA LEU A 57 9.82 15.50 -5.63
C LEU A 57 10.49 16.88 -5.65
N ALA A 58 10.02 17.74 -6.54
CA ALA A 58 10.50 19.13 -6.65
C ALA A 58 9.96 20.01 -5.51
N ALA A 59 8.84 19.64 -4.91
CA ALA A 59 8.21 20.34 -3.80
C ALA A 59 7.99 19.39 -2.60
N ARG A 60 7.86 19.97 -1.42
CA ARG A 60 7.56 19.20 -0.20
C ARG A 60 6.11 18.67 -0.26
N PRO A 61 5.87 17.37 -0.03
CA PRO A 61 4.52 16.82 0.06
C PRO A 61 3.69 17.49 1.16
N ARG A 62 2.38 17.60 0.93
CA ARG A 62 1.42 18.02 1.95
C ARG A 62 0.94 16.78 2.70
N SER A 63 0.94 16.79 4.02
CA SER A 63 0.39 15.72 4.85
C SER A 63 -1.09 15.97 5.17
N ALA A 64 -1.87 14.91 5.29
CA ALA A 64 -3.23 14.92 5.80
C ALA A 64 -3.42 13.83 6.87
N PRO A 65 -4.40 13.98 7.76
CA PRO A 65 -4.87 12.89 8.61
C PRO A 65 -5.29 11.68 7.77
N ASP A 66 -5.24 10.49 8.37
CA ASP A 66 -5.83 9.30 7.76
C ASP A 66 -7.35 9.53 7.57
N PRO A 67 -7.90 9.37 6.35
CA PRO A 67 -9.34 9.46 6.13
C PRO A 67 -10.10 8.28 6.75
N LEU A 68 -9.42 7.18 7.10
CA LEU A 68 -10.04 6.06 7.78
C LEU A 68 -10.18 6.35 9.28
N PRO A 69 -11.33 5.98 9.90
CA PRO A 69 -11.48 6.08 11.34
C PRO A 69 -10.48 5.16 12.05
N GLU A 70 -9.85 5.65 13.14
CA GLU A 70 -8.88 4.89 13.95
C GLU A 70 -9.39 3.52 14.41
N ALA A 71 -10.70 3.38 14.54
CA ALA A 71 -11.36 2.11 14.80
C ALA A 71 -12.27 1.76 13.62
N ALA A 72 -11.74 0.98 12.67
CA ALA A 72 -12.62 0.11 11.89
C ALA A 72 -13.41 -0.77 12.87
N PRO A 73 -14.71 -1.00 12.67
CA PRO A 73 -15.44 -1.99 13.45
C PRO A 73 -14.64 -3.28 13.41
N GLY A 74 -14.28 -3.81 14.58
CA GLY A 74 -13.58 -5.09 14.66
C GLY A 74 -14.36 -6.14 13.86
N PRO A 75 -13.67 -7.14 13.27
CA PRO A 75 -14.35 -8.17 12.51
C PRO A 75 -15.48 -8.74 13.37
N ARG A 76 -16.70 -8.76 12.82
CA ARG A 76 -17.82 -9.35 13.55
C ARG A 76 -17.50 -10.83 13.81
N PRO A 77 -17.83 -11.37 14.98
CA PRO A 77 -17.74 -12.80 15.22
C PRO A 77 -18.52 -13.54 14.14
N PHE A 78 -17.97 -14.65 13.66
CA PHE A 78 -18.73 -15.57 12.81
C PHE A 78 -19.93 -16.08 13.57
N ASP A 79 -21.08 -16.14 12.92
CA ASP A 79 -22.21 -16.83 13.49
C ASP A 79 -22.02 -18.35 13.45
N ALA A 80 -22.91 -19.09 14.10
CA ALA A 80 -22.83 -20.55 14.17
C ALA A 80 -22.97 -21.22 12.80
N GLY A 81 -23.66 -20.60 11.84
CA GLY A 81 -23.78 -21.08 10.46
C GLY A 81 -22.48 -20.93 9.70
N GLU A 82 -21.91 -19.73 9.72
CA GLU A 82 -20.64 -19.39 9.06
C GLU A 82 -19.48 -20.23 9.62
N THR A 83 -19.47 -20.46 10.94
CA THR A 83 -18.46 -21.30 11.59
C THR A 83 -18.53 -22.75 11.09
N ARG A 84 -19.73 -23.30 10.89
CA ARG A 84 -19.92 -24.65 10.34
C ARG A 84 -19.46 -24.74 8.88
N GLU A 85 -19.79 -23.72 8.08
CA GLU A 85 -19.38 -23.68 6.67
C GLU A 85 -17.85 -23.57 6.54
N LEU A 86 -17.21 -22.73 7.36
CA LEU A 86 -15.76 -22.62 7.43
C LEU A 86 -15.12 -23.95 7.82
N ALA A 87 -15.64 -24.63 8.86
CA ALA A 87 -15.14 -25.93 9.28
C ALA A 87 -15.27 -26.99 8.17
N ALA A 88 -16.40 -27.02 7.45
CA ALA A 88 -16.59 -27.94 6.33
C ALA A 88 -15.59 -27.68 5.19
N ARG A 89 -15.33 -26.40 4.86
CA ARG A 89 -14.31 -26.01 3.86
C ARG A 89 -12.91 -26.41 4.30
N LEU A 90 -12.56 -26.19 5.57
CA LEU A 90 -11.26 -26.54 6.11
C LEU A 90 -11.03 -28.06 6.13
N ALA A 91 -12.05 -28.84 6.49
CA ALA A 91 -11.99 -30.31 6.40
C ALA A 91 -11.82 -30.80 4.95
N ALA A 92 -12.55 -30.20 3.99
CA ALA A 92 -12.41 -30.54 2.57
C ALA A 92 -11.00 -30.21 2.01
N LEU A 93 -10.31 -29.24 2.61
CA LEU A 93 -8.93 -28.88 2.28
C LEU A 93 -7.89 -29.67 3.09
N GLY A 94 -8.31 -30.53 4.03
CA GLY A 94 -7.43 -31.36 4.87
C GLY A 94 -6.77 -30.63 6.04
N TYR A 95 -7.29 -29.48 6.44
CA TYR A 95 -6.81 -28.73 7.62
C TYR A 95 -7.44 -29.21 8.94
N LEU A 96 -8.49 -30.04 8.86
CA LEU A 96 -9.19 -30.72 9.97
C LEU A 96 -9.40 -32.18 9.58
#